data_AF-A0A2H0Q3G9-F1
#
_entry.id   AF-A0A2H0Q3G9-F1
#
_cell.length_a   1.000
_cell.length_b   1.000
_cell.length_c   1.000
_cell.angle_alpha   90.00
_cell.angle_beta   90.00
_cell.angle_gamma   90.00
#
_symmetry.space_group_name_H-M   'P 1'
#
loop_
_entity.id
_entity.type
_entity.pdbx_description
1 polymer ?
#
loop_
_entity_poly.entity_id
_entity_poly.type
_entity_poly.pdbx_seq_one_letter_code
_entity_poly.pdbx_strand_id
1 'polypeptide(L)'
;MVASKIKNQNGQAIFELIIFLPLFLFLMKTLFDYGDSINHSINQNKVVRSYYFYTAANDTNLPNLAYLGEFQSKSIKTISLDTFSWSTKTVPDESQLPSGSCVKVPGFLGNDLPGECDAPQPDDKKSQFIRVYTSFGVCTGSWANAEDNSAVSYTLDWQRAADALCQRSTQ
;
A
#
# COMPACT_ATOMS: atom_id res chain seq x y z
N MET A 1 60.47 -29.27 15.49
CA MET A 1 59.34 -29.60 16.37
C MET A 1 58.16 -28.74 15.97
N VAL A 2 57.16 -29.30 15.30
CA VAL A 2 55.92 -28.60 14.97
C VAL A 2 54.94 -28.90 16.09
N ALA A 3 54.72 -27.93 16.97
CA ALA A 3 53.72 -28.05 18.03
C ALA A 3 52.33 -28.03 17.39
N SER A 4 51.68 -29.20 17.30
CA SER A 4 50.29 -29.27 16.86
C SER A 4 49.41 -28.63 17.93
N LYS A 5 48.85 -27.45 17.63
CA LYS A 5 47.79 -26.84 18.44
C LYS A 5 46.55 -27.75 18.39
N ILE A 6 46.36 -28.55 19.42
CA ILE A 6 45.07 -29.21 19.68
C ILE A 6 44.09 -28.09 20.07
N LYS A 7 43.28 -27.63 19.12
CA LYS A 7 42.19 -26.69 19.39
C LYS A 7 41.07 -27.47 20.08
N ASN A 8 40.97 -27.32 21.39
CA ASN A 8 39.84 -27.83 22.16
C ASN A 8 38.60 -26.99 21.81
N GLN A 9 37.70 -27.53 20.97
CA GLN A 9 36.47 -26.86 20.52
C GLN A 9 35.21 -27.29 21.30
N ASN A 10 35.40 -28.10 22.33
CA ASN A 10 34.31 -28.50 23.22
C ASN A 10 33.77 -27.26 23.95
N GLY A 11 32.51 -26.91 23.72
CA GLY A 11 31.84 -25.75 24.33
C GLY A 11 31.74 -24.50 23.46
N GLN A 12 32.45 -24.43 22.32
CA GLN A 12 32.33 -23.31 21.38
C GLN A 12 30.89 -23.17 20.84
N ALA A 13 30.24 -24.30 20.53
CA ALA A 13 28.86 -24.31 20.05
C ALA A 13 27.84 -23.78 21.07
N ILE A 14 28.07 -24.01 22.37
CA ILE A 14 27.18 -23.49 23.44
C ILE A 14 27.33 -21.98 23.56
N PHE A 15 28.58 -21.48 23.48
CA PHE A 15 28.85 -20.05 23.51
C PHE A 15 28.29 -19.33 22.28
N GLU A 16 28.49 -19.90 21.09
CA GLU A 16 27.90 -19.39 19.85
C GLU A 16 26.36 -19.37 19.92
N LEU A 17 25.73 -20.44 20.44
CA LEU A 17 24.29 -20.49 20.61
C LEU A 17 23.77 -19.37 21.54
N ILE A 18 24.42 -19.10 22.67
CA ILE A 18 24.01 -18.04 23.60
C ILE A 18 24.08 -16.66 22.91
N ILE A 19 25.09 -16.43 22.07
CA ILE A 19 25.25 -15.16 21.35
C ILE A 19 24.25 -15.04 20.19
N PHE A 20 23.99 -16.13 19.46
CA PHE A 20 23.09 -16.10 18.31
C PHE A 20 21.61 -16.21 18.68
N LEU A 21 21.25 -16.79 19.83
CA LEU A 21 19.86 -16.98 20.22
C LEU A 21 19.06 -15.66 20.27
N PRO A 22 19.55 -14.55 20.85
CA PRO A 22 18.86 -13.26 20.80
C PRO A 22 18.63 -12.75 19.37
N LEU A 23 19.60 -12.97 18.48
CA LEU A 23 19.48 -12.60 17.07
C LEU A 23 18.39 -13.42 16.37
N PHE A 24 18.34 -14.74 16.63
CA PHE A 24 17.29 -15.62 16.08
C PHE A 24 15.90 -15.24 16.58
N LEU A 25 15.75 -14.95 17.88
CA LEU A 25 14.47 -14.53 18.46
C LEU A 25 14.00 -13.20 17.87
N PHE A 26 14.93 -12.25 17.68
CA PHE A 26 14.61 -10.99 17.02
C PHE A 26 14.15 -11.19 15.57
N LEU A 27 14.84 -12.03 14.79
CA LEU A 27 14.45 -12.34 13.41
C LEU A 27 13.07 -13.01 13.35
N MET A 28 12.81 -13.95 14.25
CA MET A 28 11.50 -14.60 14.40
C MET A 28 10.39 -13.60 14.70
N LYS A 29 10.61 -12.71 15.68
CA LYS A 29 9.62 -11.67 16.03
C LYS A 29 9.34 -10.73 14.85
N THR A 30 10.42 -10.29 14.19
CA THR A 30 10.34 -9.43 13.01
C THR A 30 9.55 -10.09 11.88
N LEU A 31 9.77 -11.38 11.64
CA LEU A 31 9.03 -12.15 10.65
C LEU A 31 7.53 -12.20 10.96
N PHE A 32 7.15 -12.40 12.22
CA PHE A 32 5.74 -12.36 12.63
C PHE A 32 5.11 -10.99 12.44
N ASP A 33 5.81 -9.91 12.78
CA ASP A 33 5.28 -8.55 12.62
C ASP A 33 5.08 -8.18 11.14
N TYR A 34 6.02 -8.56 10.27
CA TYR A 34 5.82 -8.44 8.83
C TYR A 34 4.66 -9.30 8.35
N GLY A 35 4.53 -10.52 8.84
CA GLY A 35 3.40 -11.42 8.54
C GLY A 35 2.06 -10.79 8.89
N ASP A 36 1.95 -10.19 10.06
CA ASP A 36 0.75 -9.49 10.51
C ASP A 36 0.43 -8.28 9.60
N SER A 37 1.46 -7.52 9.18
CA SER A 37 1.26 -6.40 8.25
C SER A 37 0.73 -6.83 6.88
N ILE A 38 1.21 -7.96 6.37
CA ILE A 38 0.75 -8.53 5.10
C ILE A 38 -0.67 -9.07 5.25
N ASN A 39 -0.98 -9.75 6.35
CA ASN A 39 -2.33 -10.25 6.59
C ASN A 39 -3.34 -9.10 6.69
N HIS A 40 -2.95 -8.01 7.37
CA HIS A 40 -3.77 -6.80 7.46
C HIS A 40 -4.02 -6.19 6.07
N SER A 41 -2.99 -6.05 5.23
CA SER A 41 -3.14 -5.49 3.88
C SER A 41 -4.06 -6.35 2.98
N ILE A 42 -3.94 -7.67 3.06
CA ILE A 42 -4.80 -8.61 2.32
C ILE A 42 -6.26 -8.45 2.72
N ASN A 43 -6.54 -8.38 4.02
CA ASN A 43 -7.92 -8.26 4.51
C ASN A 43 -8.52 -6.91 4.15
N GLN A 44 -7.76 -5.82 4.24
CA GLN A 44 -8.20 -4.52 3.73
C GLN A 44 -8.53 -4.59 2.24
N ASN A 45 -7.70 -5.24 1.42
CA ASN A 45 -7.92 -5.30 -0.02
C ASN A 45 -9.21 -6.07 -0.35
N LYS A 46 -9.47 -7.17 0.35
CA LYS A 46 -10.74 -7.92 0.21
C LYS A 46 -11.96 -7.05 0.52
N VAL A 47 -11.90 -6.25 1.58
CA VAL A 47 -13.00 -5.36 1.97
C VAL A 47 -13.20 -4.25 0.94
N VAL A 48 -12.14 -3.53 0.57
CA VAL A 48 -12.19 -2.45 -0.42
C VAL A 48 -12.70 -2.97 -1.77
N ARG A 49 -12.21 -4.13 -2.22
CA ARG A 49 -12.71 -4.78 -3.44
C ARG A 49 -14.18 -5.14 -3.36
N SER A 50 -14.64 -5.69 -2.24
CA SER A 50 -16.05 -6.05 -2.07
C SER A 50 -16.94 -4.81 -2.09
N TYR A 51 -16.50 -3.74 -1.43
CA TYR A 51 -17.20 -2.46 -1.42
C TYR A 51 -17.23 -1.79 -2.80
N TYR A 52 -16.12 -1.86 -3.54
CA TYR A 52 -16.05 -1.41 -4.93
C TYR A 52 -17.14 -2.07 -5.78
N PHE A 53 -17.21 -3.41 -5.79
CA PHE A 53 -18.20 -4.11 -6.61
C PHE A 53 -19.63 -3.90 -6.13
N TYR A 54 -19.85 -3.80 -4.80
CA TYR A 54 -21.17 -3.48 -4.26
C TYR A 54 -21.66 -2.10 -4.71
N THR A 55 -20.78 -1.09 -4.66
CA THR A 55 -21.12 0.26 -5.10
C THR A 55 -21.29 0.30 -6.61
N ALA A 56 -20.40 -0.34 -7.36
CA ALA A 56 -20.45 -0.39 -8.81
C ALA A 56 -21.72 -1.10 -9.33
N ALA A 57 -22.18 -2.16 -8.65
CA ALA A 57 -23.41 -2.85 -9.04
C ALA A 57 -24.68 -2.00 -8.82
N ASN A 58 -24.63 -1.02 -7.92
CA ASN A 58 -25.75 -0.16 -7.57
C ASN A 58 -25.67 1.25 -8.16
N ASP A 59 -24.57 1.61 -8.83
CA ASP A 59 -24.41 2.91 -9.47
C ASP A 59 -25.05 2.87 -10.87
N THR A 60 -26.17 3.57 -11.04
CA THR A 60 -26.88 3.66 -12.32
C THR A 60 -26.13 4.44 -13.38
N ASN A 61 -25.07 5.15 -13.02
CA ASN A 61 -24.24 5.90 -13.96
C ASN A 61 -23.12 5.04 -14.55
N LEU A 62 -22.88 3.84 -14.02
CA LEU A 62 -21.91 2.94 -14.61
C LEU A 62 -22.46 2.32 -15.89
N PRO A 63 -21.70 2.38 -17.00
CA PRO A 63 -22.15 1.84 -18.27
C PRO A 63 -22.37 0.34 -18.17
N ASN A 64 -23.60 -0.10 -18.42
CA ASN A 64 -23.95 -1.51 -18.56
C ASN A 64 -23.81 -1.97 -20.03
N LEU A 65 -24.03 -3.26 -20.30
CA LEU A 65 -23.94 -3.84 -21.65
C LEU A 65 -24.81 -3.11 -22.70
N ALA A 66 -25.91 -2.46 -22.31
CA ALA A 66 -26.75 -1.71 -23.24
C ALA A 66 -26.07 -0.42 -23.76
N TYR A 67 -25.19 0.18 -22.95
CA TYR A 67 -24.41 1.35 -23.36
C TYR A 67 -23.33 1.02 -24.40
N LEU A 68 -22.93 -0.25 -24.55
CA LEU A 68 -21.93 -0.64 -25.57
C LEU A 68 -22.44 -0.36 -26.99
N GLY A 69 -23.74 -0.54 -27.25
CA GLY A 69 -24.34 -0.20 -28.55
C GLY A 69 -24.36 1.30 -28.79
N GLU A 70 -24.57 2.10 -27.73
CA GLU A 70 -24.50 3.55 -27.82
C GLU A 70 -23.06 4.03 -28.07
N PHE A 71 -22.06 3.45 -27.39
CA PHE A 71 -20.64 3.73 -27.62
C PHE A 71 -20.15 3.33 -29.01
N GLN A 72 -20.73 2.27 -29.60
CA GLN A 72 -20.44 1.90 -30.98
C GLN A 72 -20.92 2.97 -31.97
N SER A 73 -22.05 3.62 -31.67
CA SER A 73 -22.68 4.64 -32.54
C SER A 73 -22.18 6.07 -32.27
N LYS A 74 -21.80 6.37 -31.03
CA LYS A 74 -21.31 7.68 -30.56
C LYS A 74 -19.90 7.45 -30.03
N SER A 75 -18.89 7.89 -30.80
CA SER A 75 -17.48 7.83 -30.41
C SER A 75 -17.27 8.25 -28.95
N ILE A 76 -16.50 7.46 -28.20
CA ILE A 76 -16.20 7.69 -26.79
C ILE A 76 -15.29 8.92 -26.68
N LYS A 77 -15.76 9.99 -26.02
CA LYS A 77 -14.98 11.23 -25.88
C LYS A 77 -13.99 11.20 -24.71
N THR A 78 -14.32 10.48 -23.64
CA THR A 78 -13.51 10.42 -22.43
C THR A 78 -13.68 9.09 -21.73
N ILE A 79 -12.59 8.47 -21.30
CA ILE A 79 -12.58 7.32 -20.40
C ILE A 79 -11.92 7.77 -19.10
N SER A 80 -12.70 7.77 -18.01
CA SER A 80 -12.19 7.94 -16.65
C SER A 80 -12.14 6.58 -15.96
N LEU A 81 -11.35 6.51 -14.90
CA LEU A 81 -11.16 5.29 -14.14
C LEU A 81 -11.51 5.55 -12.68
N ASP A 82 -12.10 4.55 -12.03
CA ASP A 82 -12.62 4.65 -10.67
C ASP A 82 -11.83 3.73 -9.73
N THR A 83 -11.55 4.24 -8.53
CA THR A 83 -10.79 3.55 -7.49
C THR A 83 -11.36 3.88 -6.12
N PHE A 84 -11.37 2.86 -5.26
CA PHE A 84 -11.70 2.98 -3.87
C PHE A 84 -10.44 2.77 -3.04
N SER A 85 -10.26 3.62 -2.03
CA SER A 85 -9.12 3.55 -1.12
C SER A 85 -9.61 3.39 0.31
N TRP A 86 -8.84 2.68 1.14
CA TRP A 86 -9.11 2.54 2.56
C TRP A 86 -8.33 3.57 3.37
N SER A 87 -8.99 4.22 4.32
CA SER A 87 -8.34 5.03 5.35
C SER A 87 -8.90 4.70 6.73
N THR A 88 -8.04 4.76 7.74
CA THR A 88 -8.42 4.58 9.15
C THR A 88 -8.96 5.87 9.77
N LYS A 89 -8.74 7.01 9.12
CA LYS A 89 -9.23 8.32 9.56
C LYS A 89 -10.11 8.91 8.48
N THR A 90 -11.32 9.30 8.86
CA THR A 90 -12.14 10.20 8.06
C THR A 90 -11.39 11.53 7.96
N VAL A 91 -11.08 11.93 6.74
CA VAL A 91 -10.46 13.21 6.41
C VAL A 91 -11.58 14.24 6.39
N PRO A 92 -11.74 15.09 7.42
CA PRO A 92 -12.86 16.03 7.50
C PRO A 92 -12.62 17.28 6.63
N ASP A 93 -11.38 17.50 6.23
CA ASP A 93 -10.88 18.73 5.64
C ASP A 93 -9.94 18.36 4.47
N GLU A 94 -10.11 18.97 3.29
CA GLU A 94 -9.35 18.63 2.06
C GLU A 94 -7.82 18.77 2.25
N SER A 95 -7.40 19.51 3.28
CA SER A 95 -5.99 19.71 3.64
C SER A 95 -5.33 18.53 4.35
N GLN A 96 -6.11 17.56 4.85
CA GLN A 96 -5.58 16.40 5.57
C GLN A 96 -5.42 15.19 4.64
N LEU A 97 -4.26 14.54 4.69
CA LEU A 97 -4.04 13.32 3.91
C LEU A 97 -4.65 12.11 4.62
N PRO A 98 -5.30 11.18 3.89
CA PRO A 98 -5.82 9.95 4.47
C PRO A 98 -4.69 9.17 5.17
N SER A 99 -4.96 8.68 6.38
CA SER A 99 -4.01 7.86 7.14
C SER A 99 -4.25 6.37 6.86
N GLY A 100 -3.17 5.64 6.60
CA GLY A 100 -3.19 4.19 6.38
C GLY A 100 -3.27 3.42 7.70
N SER A 101 -3.33 2.09 7.61
CA SER A 101 -3.14 1.25 8.80
C SER A 101 -1.67 1.16 9.15
N CYS A 102 -1.39 0.99 10.44
CA CYS A 102 -0.05 1.11 10.99
C CYS A 102 0.35 -0.17 11.71
N VAL A 103 1.51 -0.71 11.35
CA VAL A 103 2.11 -1.86 12.04
C VAL A 103 3.45 -1.44 12.60
N LYS A 104 3.60 -1.55 13.92
CA LYS A 104 4.85 -1.24 14.61
C LYS A 104 5.82 -2.41 14.43
N VAL A 105 6.99 -2.12 13.88
CA VAL A 105 8.13 -3.03 13.83
C VAL A 105 9.01 -2.73 15.04
N PRO A 106 9.16 -3.68 15.98
CA PRO A 106 9.99 -3.46 17.16
C PRO A 106 11.45 -3.27 16.76
N GLY A 107 12.13 -2.34 17.45
CA GLY A 107 13.57 -2.14 17.27
C GLY A 107 14.38 -3.33 17.81
N PHE A 108 15.57 -3.54 17.28
CA PHE A 108 16.54 -4.48 17.85
C PHE A 108 16.86 -4.06 19.30
N LEU A 109 16.69 -4.97 20.25
CA LEU A 109 16.96 -4.79 21.69
C LEU A 109 16.16 -3.68 22.40
N GLY A 110 14.92 -3.42 22.00
CA GLY A 110 14.03 -2.52 22.76
C GLY A 110 14.30 -1.03 22.55
N ASN A 111 14.98 -0.68 21.46
CA ASN A 111 15.07 0.69 20.96
C ASN A 111 13.72 1.13 20.37
N ASP A 112 12.64 1.04 21.12
CA ASP A 112 11.34 1.54 20.69
C ASP A 112 11.42 3.07 20.61
N LEU A 113 11.28 3.60 19.40
CA LEU A 113 11.24 5.05 19.19
C LEU A 113 9.89 5.56 19.72
N PRO A 114 9.88 6.57 20.63
CA PRO A 114 8.64 7.19 21.05
C PRO A 114 8.03 7.93 19.87
N GLY A 115 6.91 7.46 19.35
CA GLY A 115 6.26 8.08 18.21
C GLY A 115 4.93 7.44 17.91
N GLU A 116 4.01 8.25 17.41
CA GLU A 116 2.78 7.78 16.81
C GLU A 116 3.02 7.49 15.34
N CYS A 117 2.24 6.57 14.78
CA CYS A 117 2.37 6.27 13.36
C CYS A 117 2.10 7.48 12.48
N ASP A 118 1.30 8.46 12.94
CA ASP A 118 0.79 9.59 12.19
C ASP A 118 1.81 10.69 11.87
N ALA A 119 2.89 10.78 12.65
CA ALA A 119 3.96 11.75 12.42
C ALA A 119 5.33 11.07 12.56
N PRO A 120 6.26 11.29 11.61
CA PRO A 120 7.65 10.89 11.82
C PRO A 120 8.21 11.63 13.03
N GLN A 121 9.14 11.00 13.77
CA GLN A 121 9.80 11.70 14.86
C GLN A 121 10.43 13.01 14.37
N PRO A 122 10.22 14.13 15.08
CA PRO A 122 10.66 15.46 14.63
C PRO A 122 12.17 15.57 14.53
N ASP A 123 12.91 14.86 15.39
CA ASP A 123 14.36 15.01 15.51
C ASP A 123 15.13 14.18 14.47
N ASP A 124 14.62 13.00 14.10
CA ASP A 124 15.45 11.99 13.40
C ASP A 124 14.81 11.46 12.10
N LYS A 125 13.57 11.86 11.78
CA LYS A 125 12.77 11.37 10.61
C LYS A 125 12.70 9.84 10.45
N LYS A 126 13.16 9.08 11.44
CA LYS A 126 13.07 7.62 11.49
C LYS A 126 11.69 7.24 11.99
N SER A 127 11.09 6.25 11.34
CA SER A 127 9.83 5.65 11.74
C SER A 127 10.04 4.15 11.94
N GLN A 128 9.40 3.61 12.97
CA GLN A 128 9.32 2.17 13.22
C GLN A 128 8.00 1.59 12.74
N PHE A 129 7.23 2.37 12.00
CA PHE A 129 5.90 1.99 11.56
C PHE A 129 5.92 1.71 10.07
N ILE A 130 5.37 0.57 9.71
CA ILE A 130 4.96 0.28 8.34
C ILE A 130 3.56 0.84 8.18
N ARG A 131 3.41 1.80 7.27
CA ARG A 131 2.10 2.28 6.83
C ARG A 131 1.63 1.48 5.62
N VAL A 132 0.47 0.87 5.76
CA VAL A 132 -0.19 0.11 4.70
C VAL A 132 -1.32 0.95 4.15
N TYR A 133 -1.23 1.26 2.86
CA TYR A 133 -2.28 1.86 2.07
C TYR A 133 -2.84 0.82 1.12
N THR A 134 -4.16 0.72 1.07
CA THR A 134 -4.85 -0.24 0.20
C THR A 134 -5.83 0.51 -0.67
N SER A 135 -5.65 0.37 -1.99
CA SER A 135 -6.60 0.85 -2.99
C SER A 135 -6.97 -0.30 -3.93
N PHE A 136 -8.20 -0.27 -4.42
CA PHE A 136 -8.71 -1.21 -5.42
C PHE A 136 -9.48 -0.45 -6.48
N GLY A 137 -9.13 -0.69 -7.74
CA GLY A 137 -9.76 -0.08 -8.89
C GLY A 137 -8.82 -0.08 -10.08
N VAL A 138 -9.22 0.62 -11.12
CA VAL A 138 -8.34 0.89 -12.26
C VAL A 138 -7.86 2.32 -12.05
N CYS A 139 -6.56 2.55 -11.86
CA CYS A 139 -6.00 3.91 -11.76
C CYS A 139 -4.92 4.01 -12.84
N THR A 140 -5.28 4.59 -13.98
CA THR A 140 -4.40 4.88 -15.12
C THR A 140 -4.70 6.29 -15.62
N GLY A 141 -3.94 6.81 -16.60
CA GLY A 141 -4.29 8.08 -17.25
C GLY A 141 -5.70 8.06 -17.85
N SER A 142 -6.37 9.21 -17.84
CA SER A 142 -7.65 9.40 -18.53
C SER A 142 -7.37 9.68 -20.00
N TRP A 143 -8.12 9.02 -20.88
CA TRP A 143 -8.00 9.23 -22.33
C TRP A 143 -9.09 10.20 -22.77
N ALA A 144 -8.71 11.25 -23.50
CA ALA A 144 -9.63 12.17 -24.15
C ALA A 144 -9.41 12.16 -25.66
N ASN A 145 -10.47 12.37 -26.44
CA ASN A 145 -10.31 12.64 -27.87
C ASN A 145 -9.39 13.84 -28.07
N ALA A 146 -8.41 13.71 -28.95
CA ALA A 146 -7.54 14.82 -29.32
C ALA A 146 -8.35 15.88 -30.09
N GLU A 147 -7.95 17.15 -29.98
CA GLU A 147 -8.58 18.25 -30.73
C GLU A 147 -8.50 18.00 -32.24
N ASP A 148 -9.54 18.47 -32.98
CA ASP A 148 -9.65 18.32 -34.43
C ASP A 148 -8.36 18.81 -35.12
N ASN A 149 -7.70 17.91 -35.87
CA ASN A 149 -6.38 18.01 -36.55
C ASN A 149 -5.15 17.39 -35.86
N SER A 150 -5.32 16.66 -34.77
CA SER A 150 -4.23 15.83 -34.22
C SER A 150 -4.11 14.49 -34.95
N ALA A 151 -2.90 14.08 -35.34
CA ALA A 151 -2.63 12.78 -35.98
C ALA A 151 -2.87 11.56 -35.05
N VAL A 152 -3.09 11.83 -33.76
CA VAL A 152 -3.35 10.83 -32.72
C VAL A 152 -4.78 11.05 -32.25
N SER A 153 -5.63 10.02 -32.32
CA SER A 153 -7.06 10.16 -31.98
C SER A 153 -7.33 10.37 -30.49
N TYR A 154 -6.40 10.01 -29.61
CA TYR A 154 -6.55 10.14 -28.16
C TYR A 154 -5.28 10.65 -27.49
N THR A 155 -5.42 11.56 -26.53
CA THR A 155 -4.32 12.00 -25.65
C THR A 155 -4.49 11.43 -24.24
N LEU A 156 -3.36 11.04 -23.64
CA LEU A 156 -3.31 10.49 -22.29
C LEU A 156 -2.99 11.62 -21.31
N ASP A 157 -3.94 11.96 -20.45
CA ASP A 157 -3.77 12.96 -19.40
C ASP A 157 -3.41 12.27 -18.08
N TRP A 158 -2.13 12.36 -17.69
CA TRP A 158 -1.61 11.78 -16.46
C TRP A 158 -1.86 12.64 -15.22
N GLN A 159 -1.85 13.97 -15.37
CA GLN A 159 -1.95 14.90 -14.25
C GLN A 159 -3.36 14.94 -13.67
N ARG A 160 -4.38 14.84 -14.52
CA ARG A 160 -5.78 14.86 -14.07
C ARG A 160 -6.24 13.53 -13.49
N ALA A 161 -5.61 12.43 -13.91
CA ALA A 161 -6.01 11.09 -13.51
C ALA A 161 -5.53 10.69 -12.11
N ALA A 162 -4.29 11.03 -11.75
CA ALA A 162 -3.72 10.65 -10.45
C ALA A 162 -4.31 11.48 -9.30
N ASP A 163 -4.52 12.79 -9.50
CA ASP A 163 -4.80 13.71 -8.40
C ASP A 163 -6.30 13.99 -8.18
N ALA A 164 -7.15 13.93 -9.22
CA ALA A 164 -8.56 14.34 -9.12
C ALA A 164 -9.58 13.21 -9.29
N LEU A 165 -9.24 12.13 -10.01
CA LEU A 165 -10.20 11.08 -10.40
C LEU A 165 -9.99 9.75 -9.66
N CYS A 166 -8.81 9.51 -9.09
CA CYS A 166 -8.54 8.25 -8.40
C CYS A 166 -8.99 8.20 -6.93
N GLN A 167 -9.59 9.28 -6.40
CA GLN A 167 -10.06 9.36 -5.02
C GLN A 167 -11.59 9.46 -4.95
N ARG A 168 -12.30 8.32 -4.96
CA ARG A 168 -13.57 8.24 -4.24
C ARG A 168 -13.24 7.99 -2.78
N SER A 169 -13.23 9.04 -1.96
CA SER A 169 -13.23 8.88 -0.51
C SER A 169 -14.59 8.36 -0.07
N THR A 170 -14.60 7.33 0.76
CA THR A 170 -15.82 6.94 1.46
C THR A 170 -16.12 8.00 2.51
N GLN A 171 -17.19 8.76 2.30
CA GLN A 171 -17.82 9.55 3.38
C GLN A 171 -18.37 8.62 4.45
#